data_AF-A0A535RA91-F1
#
_entry.id   AF-A0A535RA91-F1
#
_cell.length_a   1.000
_cell.length_b   1.000
_cell.length_c   1.000
_cell.angle_alpha   90.00
_cell.angle_beta   90.00
_cell.angle_gamma   90.00
#
_symmetry.space_group_name_H-M   'P 1'
#
loop_
_entity.id
_entity.type
_entity.pdbx_description
1 polymer ?
#
loop_
_entity_poly.entity_id
_entity_poly.type
_entity_poly.pdbx_seq_one_letter_code
_entity_poly.pdbx_strand_id
1 'polypeptide(L)'
;MICSHKKQESQLVLAPFDGSSLGDRRVLVSDQWVAQPAWSPDGAGIAYLAPAGSGGLFQLWWLPKGAYAPPPPGPSPSPTPTASAARKGKPTPKPTAAPAPVPVKPVQITTDVGFDATSSIAWHA
;
A
#
# COMPACT_ATOMS: atom_id res chain seq x y z
N MET A 1 -18.30 -4.15 -8.64
CA MET A 1 -17.89 -3.76 -10.00
C MET A 1 -18.75 -2.58 -10.41
N ILE A 2 -18.16 -1.46 -10.83
CA ILE A 2 -18.94 -0.28 -11.23
C ILE A 2 -18.77 -0.12 -12.74
N CYS A 3 -19.88 -0.09 -13.47
CA CYS A 3 -19.90 0.24 -14.88
C CYS A 3 -20.10 1.75 -15.00
N SER A 4 -19.05 2.49 -15.31
CA SER A 4 -19.12 3.94 -15.55
C SER A 4 -18.60 4.27 -16.94
N HIS A 5 -19.44 4.90 -17.76
CA HIS A 5 -19.05 5.47 -19.07
C HIS A 5 -18.28 4.50 -19.98
N LYS A 6 -18.84 3.30 -20.22
CA LYS A 6 -18.24 2.22 -21.06
C LYS A 6 -16.97 1.57 -20.51
N LYS A 7 -16.49 1.97 -19.33
CA LYS A 7 -15.39 1.29 -18.61
C LYS A 7 -15.97 0.57 -17.40
N GLN A 8 -15.53 -0.66 -17.23
CA GLN A 8 -15.83 -1.46 -16.06
C GLN A 8 -14.58 -1.40 -15.19
N GLU A 9 -14.70 -0.93 -13.95
CA GLU A 9 -13.56 -0.81 -13.06
C GLU A 9 -13.93 -1.19 -11.62
N SER A 10 -12.91 -1.63 -10.88
CA SER A 10 -12.97 -1.77 -9.43
C SER A 10 -11.67 -1.27 -8.83
N GLN A 11 -11.72 -0.92 -7.55
CA GLN A 11 -10.59 -0.36 -6.84
C GLN A 11 -10.29 -1.22 -5.63
N LEU A 12 -9.01 -1.38 -5.32
CA LEU A 12 -8.60 -1.86 -3.99
C LEU A 12 -8.51 -0.64 -3.08
N VAL A 13 -9.33 -0.60 -2.04
CA VAL A 13 -9.41 0.53 -1.11
C VAL A 13 -9.12 0.03 0.30
N LEU A 14 -8.28 0.76 1.02
CA LEU A 14 -7.95 0.52 2.42
C LEU A 14 -8.49 1.66 3.28
N ALA A 15 -9.13 1.31 4.39
CA ALA A 15 -9.56 2.27 5.40
C ALA A 15 -9.27 1.70 6.81
N PRO A 16 -8.83 2.54 7.77
CA PRO A 16 -8.79 2.16 9.17
C PRO A 16 -10.19 1.80 9.68
N PHE A 17 -10.27 0.83 10.59
CA PHE A 17 -11.50 0.49 11.30
C PHE A 17 -11.19 0.40 12.79
N ASP A 18 -11.90 1.18 13.60
CA ASP A 18 -11.72 1.23 15.06
C ASP A 18 -12.67 0.31 15.84
N GLY A 19 -13.47 -0.51 15.12
CA GLY A 19 -14.52 -1.34 15.69
C GLY A 19 -15.93 -0.73 15.63
N SER A 20 -16.04 0.59 15.41
CA SER A 20 -17.31 1.32 15.34
C SER A 20 -17.45 2.16 14.07
N SER A 21 -16.36 2.72 13.56
CA SER A 21 -16.32 3.66 12.45
C SER A 21 -15.16 3.37 11.50
N LEU A 22 -15.36 3.72 10.22
CA LEU A 22 -14.31 3.70 9.21
C LEU A 22 -13.62 5.06 9.15
N GLY A 23 -12.29 5.05 9.18
CA GLY A 23 -11.48 6.23 8.92
C GLY A 23 -11.34 6.56 7.43
N ASP A 24 -10.35 7.38 7.11
CA ASP A 24 -10.09 7.82 5.73
C ASP A 24 -9.82 6.65 4.78
N ARG A 25 -10.52 6.67 3.64
CA ARG A 25 -10.36 5.70 2.56
C ARG A 25 -9.18 6.09 1.68
N ARG A 26 -8.31 5.13 1.39
CA ARG A 26 -7.17 5.27 0.48
C ARG A 26 -7.27 4.26 -0.65
N VAL A 27 -7.23 4.74 -1.88
CA VAL A 27 -7.19 3.88 -3.07
C VAL A 27 -5.77 3.35 -3.23
N LEU A 28 -5.60 2.03 -3.18
CA LEU A 28 -4.31 1.35 -3.33
C LEU A 28 -4.08 0.89 -4.77
N VAL A 29 -5.14 0.47 -5.45
CA VAL A 29 -5.12 0.02 -6.84
C VAL A 29 -6.35 0.59 -7.55
N SER A 30 -6.15 1.23 -8.71
CA SER A 30 -7.19 1.81 -9.56
C SER A 30 -7.01 1.40 -11.02
N ASP A 31 -7.94 1.86 -11.86
CA ASP A 31 -7.87 1.78 -13.33
C ASP A 31 -7.78 0.39 -13.94
N GLN A 32 -8.17 -0.63 -13.17
CA GLN A 32 -8.18 -2.03 -13.60
C GLN A 32 -9.29 -2.79 -12.89
N TRP A 33 -9.43 -4.08 -13.20
CA TRP A 33 -10.25 -4.98 -12.40
C TRP A 33 -9.42 -5.54 -11.25
N VAL A 34 -9.97 -5.41 -10.05
CA VAL A 34 -9.45 -5.98 -8.80
C VAL A 34 -10.58 -6.80 -8.18
N ALA A 35 -10.27 -8.04 -7.79
CA ALA A 35 -11.19 -8.95 -7.14
C ALA A 35 -10.53 -9.72 -5.99
N GLN A 36 -11.36 -10.24 -5.08
CA GLN A 36 -10.99 -11.20 -4.03
C GLN A 36 -9.75 -10.79 -3.21
N PRO A 37 -9.69 -9.58 -2.64
CA PRO A 37 -8.54 -9.20 -1.82
C PRO A 37 -8.50 -10.04 -0.54
N ALA A 38 -7.32 -10.56 -0.20
CA ALA A 38 -7.08 -11.32 1.01
C ALA A 38 -5.80 -10.82 1.69
N TRP A 39 -5.90 -10.47 2.97
CA TRP A 39 -4.73 -10.15 3.80
C TRP A 39 -3.92 -11.41 4.03
N SER A 40 -2.59 -11.29 3.93
CA SER A 40 -1.70 -12.33 4.44
C SER A 40 -1.84 -12.46 5.96
N PRO A 41 -1.86 -13.67 6.53
CA PRO A 41 -1.99 -13.89 7.97
C PRO A 41 -0.88 -13.23 8.80
N ASP A 42 0.32 -13.11 8.23
CA ASP A 42 1.48 -12.43 8.84
C ASP A 42 1.42 -10.90 8.72
N GLY A 43 0.42 -10.34 8.02
CA GLY A 43 0.28 -8.93 7.76
C GLY A 43 1.33 -8.33 6.82
N ALA A 44 2.07 -9.15 6.07
CA ALA A 44 3.12 -8.68 5.16
C ALA A 44 2.59 -8.01 3.89
N GLY A 45 1.31 -8.22 3.54
CA GLY A 45 0.74 -7.73 2.29
C GLY A 45 -0.72 -8.17 2.08
N ILE A 46 -1.23 -7.81 0.90
CA ILE A 46 -2.56 -8.16 0.41
C ILE A 46 -2.37 -8.93 -0.90
N ALA A 47 -2.91 -10.13 -0.97
CA ALA A 47 -3.08 -10.85 -2.23
C ALA A 47 -4.39 -10.41 -2.89
N TYR A 48 -4.42 -10.26 -4.21
CA TYR A 48 -5.64 -9.94 -4.95
C TYR A 48 -5.58 -10.51 -6.36
N LEU A 49 -6.74 -10.59 -7.01
CA LEU A 49 -6.85 -11.03 -8.39
C LEU A 49 -7.03 -9.82 -9.32
N ALA A 50 -6.24 -9.77 -10.39
CA ALA A 50 -6.38 -8.78 -11.45
C ALA A 50 -5.89 -9.31 -12.81
N PRO A 51 -6.42 -8.84 -13.95
CA PRO A 51 -5.91 -9.17 -15.27
C PRO A 51 -4.45 -8.71 -15.45
N ALA A 52 -3.61 -9.52 -16.10
CA ALA A 52 -2.24 -9.13 -16.46
C ALA A 52 -2.17 -8.17 -17.67
N GLY A 53 -3.29 -7.95 -18.37
CA GLY A 53 -3.42 -7.06 -19.50
C GLY A 53 -4.89 -6.80 -19.86
N SER A 54 -5.14 -5.97 -20.87
CA SER A 54 -6.49 -5.63 -21.32
C SER A 54 -7.22 -6.86 -21.88
N GLY A 55 -8.16 -7.41 -21.10
CA GLY A 55 -8.95 -8.59 -21.48
C GLY A 55 -8.30 -9.93 -21.16
N GLY A 56 -7.21 -9.96 -20.39
CA GLY A 56 -6.58 -11.19 -19.92
C GLY A 56 -7.34 -11.88 -18.79
N LEU A 57 -7.02 -13.16 -18.56
CA LEU A 57 -7.48 -13.92 -17.40
C LEU A 57 -7.00 -13.25 -16.10
N PHE A 58 -7.74 -13.46 -15.00
CA PHE A 58 -7.27 -12.98 -13.71
C PHE A 58 -6.01 -13.76 -13.31
N GLN A 59 -5.06 -13.03 -12.74
CA GLN A 59 -3.83 -13.56 -12.17
C GLN A 59 -3.76 -13.17 -10.71
N LEU A 60 -2.96 -13.92 -9.95
CA LEU A 60 -2.65 -13.58 -8.57
C LEU A 60 -1.60 -12.47 -8.54
N TRP A 61 -1.92 -11.42 -7.80
CA TRP A 61 -1.04 -10.29 -7.53
C TRP A 61 -0.80 -10.15 -6.04
N TRP A 62 0.40 -9.66 -5.72
CA TRP A 62 0.85 -9.39 -4.37
C TRP A 62 1.11 -7.89 -4.18
N LEU A 63 0.42 -7.30 -3.21
CA LEU A 63 0.63 -5.92 -2.76
C LEU A 63 1.35 -5.93 -1.40
N PRO A 64 2.67 -5.67 -1.36
CA PRO A 64 3.42 -5.67 -0.10
C PRO A 64 3.02 -4.50 0.81
N LYS A 65 3.14 -4.68 2.13
CA LYS A 65 2.77 -3.67 3.14
C LYS A 65 3.47 -2.33 2.96
N GLY A 66 4.71 -2.33 2.48
CA GLY A 66 5.42 -1.08 2.16
C GLY A 66 4.70 -0.20 1.14
N ALA A 67 3.81 -0.76 0.31
CA ALA A 67 3.04 -0.02 -0.69
C ALA A 67 1.93 0.85 -0.07
N TYR A 68 1.43 0.48 1.11
CA TYR A 68 0.29 1.15 1.76
C TYR A 68 0.56 1.53 3.22
N ALA A 69 1.75 1.23 3.75
CA ALA A 69 2.19 1.71 5.04
C ALA A 69 2.30 3.25 5.00
N PRO A 70 1.82 3.95 6.05
CA PRO A 70 2.10 5.37 6.16
C PRO A 70 3.62 5.59 6.17
N PRO A 71 4.12 6.71 5.61
CA PRO A 71 5.52 7.07 5.77
C PRO A 71 5.88 7.03 7.25
N PRO A 72 7.06 6.49 7.63
CA PRO A 72 7.48 6.52 9.02
C PRO A 72 7.42 7.97 9.51
N PRO A 73 6.95 8.23 10.75
CA PRO A 73 6.99 9.56 11.31
C PRO A 73 8.42 10.08 11.20
N GLY A 74 8.57 11.30 10.64
CA GLY A 74 9.88 11.94 10.55
C GLY A 74 10.56 11.98 11.92
N PRO A 75 11.90 12.06 12.00
CA PRO A 75 12.59 12.09 13.27
C PRO A 75 11.97 13.19 14.12
N SER A 76 11.40 12.80 15.28
CA SER A 76 10.87 13.75 16.25
C SER A 76 11.99 14.77 16.53
N PRO A 77 11.75 16.09 16.43
CA PRO A 77 12.78 17.06 16.78
C PRO A 77 13.19 16.76 18.21
N SER A 78 14.43 16.31 18.40
CA SER A 78 14.99 16.06 19.73
C SER A 78 14.83 17.37 20.52
N PRO A 79 14.24 17.35 21.73
CA PRO A 79 14.02 18.58 22.47
C PRO A 79 15.36 19.27 22.67
N THR A 80 15.52 20.45 22.09
CA THR A 80 16.70 21.30 22.28
C THR A 80 16.86 21.54 23.78
N PRO A 81 17.93 21.05 24.44
CA PRO A 81 18.20 21.50 25.80
C PRO A 81 18.44 23.01 25.74
N THR A 82 17.63 23.79 26.45
CA THR A 82 17.85 25.22 26.65
C THR A 82 19.13 25.37 27.47
N ALA A 83 20.27 25.46 26.79
CA ALA A 83 21.56 25.74 27.40
C ALA A 83 21.86 27.23 27.28
N SER A 84 21.82 27.90 28.44
CA SER A 84 22.32 29.25 28.66
C SER A 84 23.78 29.40 28.19
N ALA A 85 24.05 30.51 27.48
CA ALA A 85 25.33 31.19 27.28
C ALA A 85 26.53 30.47 26.60
N ALA A 86 26.97 31.08 25.48
CA ALA A 86 28.37 31.29 25.01
C ALA A 86 29.26 30.10 24.57
N ARG A 87 29.52 29.99 23.23
CA ARG A 87 30.85 30.06 22.55
C ARG A 87 30.81 29.51 21.11
N LYS A 88 31.79 29.96 20.31
CA LYS A 88 31.97 29.80 18.85
C LYS A 88 31.99 28.33 18.34
N GLY A 89 31.34 28.10 17.20
CA GLY A 89 31.79 27.20 16.11
C GLY A 89 31.22 25.77 16.06
N LYS A 90 30.36 25.47 15.06
CA LYS A 90 30.31 24.21 14.27
C LYS A 90 29.33 24.37 13.09
N PRO A 91 29.62 23.93 11.85
CA PRO A 91 28.59 23.83 10.82
C PRO A 91 27.56 22.78 11.25
N THR A 92 26.29 23.18 11.28
CA THR A 92 25.14 22.32 11.53
C THR A 92 25.05 21.25 10.44
N PRO A 93 24.91 19.95 10.77
CA PRO A 93 24.50 18.98 9.77
C PRO A 93 23.06 19.32 9.38
N LYS A 94 22.87 19.72 8.11
CA LYS A 94 21.56 19.82 7.48
C LYS A 94 20.85 18.47 7.72
N PRO A 95 19.60 18.45 8.22
CA PRO A 95 18.86 17.20 8.32
C PRO A 95 18.81 16.58 6.93
N THR A 96 19.49 15.45 6.74
CA THR A 96 19.33 14.63 5.54
C THR A 96 17.86 14.27 5.50
N ALA A 97 17.14 14.79 4.51
CA ALA A 97 15.74 14.45 4.29
C ALA A 97 15.63 12.93 4.29
N ALA A 98 14.74 12.39 5.14
CA ALA A 98 14.45 10.97 5.13
C ALA A 98 14.09 10.57 3.69
N PRO A 99 14.61 9.45 3.16
CA PRO A 99 14.29 9.01 1.81
C PRO A 99 12.78 8.96 1.65
N ALA A 100 12.24 9.58 0.60
CA ALA A 100 10.83 9.43 0.26
C ALA A 100 10.52 7.92 0.18
N PRO A 101 9.41 7.44 0.78
CA PRO A 101 9.08 6.02 0.71
C PRO A 101 9.00 5.63 -0.76
N VAL A 102 9.83 4.68 -1.16
CA VAL A 102 9.83 4.17 -2.53
C VAL A 102 8.45 3.54 -2.77
N PRO A 103 7.70 3.95 -3.81
CA PRO A 103 6.40 3.36 -4.08
C PRO A 103 6.60 1.89 -4.46
N VAL A 104 6.30 1.00 -3.51
CA VAL A 104 6.41 -0.43 -3.74
C VAL A 104 5.25 -0.85 -4.65
N LYS A 105 5.57 -1.28 -5.87
CA LYS A 105 4.57 -1.66 -6.87
C LYS A 105 4.00 -3.06 -6.55
N PRO A 106 2.75 -3.34 -6.94
CA PRO A 106 2.24 -4.71 -6.94
C PRO A 106 3.09 -5.63 -7.82
N VAL A 107 3.23 -6.89 -7.41
CA VAL A 107 3.99 -7.93 -8.12
C VAL A 107 3.04 -9.02 -8.58
N GLN A 108 3.09 -9.38 -9.86
CA GLN A 108 2.35 -10.52 -10.40
C GLN A 108 3.03 -11.82 -9.93
N ILE A 109 2.27 -12.70 -9.28
CA ILE A 109 2.77 -13.97 -8.74
C ILE A 109 2.57 -15.11 -9.72
N THR A 110 1.49 -15.06 -10.50
CA THR A 110 1.15 -16.15 -11.41
C THR A 110 0.97 -15.68 -12.85
N THR A 111 1.24 -16.58 -13.79
CA THR A 111 1.02 -16.38 -15.23
C THR A 111 0.17 -17.53 -15.77
N ASP A 112 -0.88 -17.19 -16.53
CA ASP A 112 -1.70 -18.13 -17.30
C ASP A 112 -2.39 -19.25 -16.49
N VAL A 113 -2.68 -19.03 -15.21
CA VAL A 113 -3.36 -20.03 -14.35
C VAL A 113 -4.90 -19.94 -14.41
N GLY A 114 -5.43 -19.00 -15.18
CA GLY A 114 -6.84 -18.93 -15.52
C GLY A 114 -7.81 -18.70 -14.37
N PHE A 115 -7.44 -17.88 -13.38
CA PHE A 115 -8.41 -17.45 -12.36
C PHE A 115 -9.50 -16.57 -12.98
N ASP A 116 -10.63 -16.50 -12.26
CA ASP A 116 -11.70 -15.53 -12.51
C ASP A 116 -11.92 -14.63 -11.27
N ALA A 117 -12.81 -13.65 -11.39
CA ALA A 117 -13.10 -12.70 -10.32
C ALA A 117 -13.77 -13.33 -9.07
N THR A 118 -14.15 -14.60 -9.12
CA THR A 118 -14.83 -15.35 -8.05
C THR A 118 -13.96 -16.42 -7.41
N SER A 119 -12.76 -16.66 -7.96
CA SER A 119 -11.80 -17.62 -7.43
C SER A 119 -11.37 -17.24 -6.01
N SER A 120 -11.43 -18.17 -5.07
CA SER A 120 -11.06 -17.89 -3.68
C SER A 120 -9.54 -17.90 -3.48
N ILE A 121 -9.04 -16.95 -2.68
CA ILE A 121 -7.66 -16.97 -2.19
C ILE A 121 -7.67 -17.60 -0.80
N ALA A 122 -6.83 -18.61 -0.59
CA ALA A 122 -6.64 -19.26 0.69
C ALA A 122 -5.16 -19.29 1.05
N TRP A 123 -4.86 -19.08 2.34
CA TRP A 123 -3.52 -19.20 2.89
C TRP A 123 -3.37 -20.56 3.56
N HIS A 124 -2.21 -21.19 3.38
CA HIS A 124 -1.83 -22.37 4.12
C HIS A 124 -1.05 -21.95 5.38
N ALA A 125 -1.31 -22.66 6.48
CA ALA A 125 -0.61 -22.50 7.76
C ALA A 125 0.65 -23.36 7.80
#